data_AF-A0A973U2V5-F1
#
_entry.id   AF-A0A973U2V5-F1
#
_cell.length_a   1.000
_cell.length_b   1.000
_cell.length_c   1.000
_cell.angle_alpha   90.00
_cell.angle_beta   90.00
_cell.angle_gamma   90.00
#
_symmetry.space_group_name_H-M   'P 1'
#
loop_
_entity.id
_entity.type
_entity.pdbx_description
1 polymer ?
#
loop_
_entity_poly.entity_id
_entity_poly.type
_entity_poly.pdbx_seq_one_letter_code
_entity_poly.pdbx_strand_id
1 'polypeptide(L)' 'MADEELWKRRFQMFMLVRLFGLAVFVLGIFVIYTDLLRPGGWPAVGAVLTIMGALDAVLAPKMLKKLWEQQDRERQ' A
#
# COMPACT_ATOMS: atom_id res chain seq x y z
N MET A 1 -3.53 21.86 19.38
CA MET A 1 -2.93 22.09 18.04
C MET A 1 -1.99 20.95 17.64
N ALA A 2 -1.04 20.54 18.49
CA ALA A 2 -0.11 19.43 18.19
C ALA A 2 -0.81 18.09 17.89
N ASP A 3 -1.88 17.72 18.61
CA ASP A 3 -2.61 16.47 18.36
C ASP A 3 -3.34 16.44 17.02
N GLU A 4 -3.80 17.60 16.53
CA GLU A 4 -4.54 17.70 15.27
C GLU A 4 -3.63 17.51 14.06
N GLU A 5 -2.41 18.06 14.11
CA GLU A 5 -1.36 17.81 13.11
C GLU A 5 -0.95 16.34 13.09
N LEU A 6 -0.80 15.74 14.28
CA LEU A 6 -0.41 14.34 14.42
C LEU A 6 -1.48 13.41 13.83
N TRP A 7 -2.76 13.71 14.09
CA TRP A 7 -3.88 12.98 13.48
C TRP A 7 -3.94 13.14 11.96
N LYS A 8 -3.83 14.38 11.44
CA LYS A 8 -3.82 14.64 9.99
C LYS A 8 -2.70 13.89 9.28
N ARG A 9 -1.50 13.87 9.87
CA ARG A 9 -0.32 13.18 9.32
C ARG A 9 -0.50 11.66 9.33
N ARG A 10 -1.04 11.09 10.42
CA ARG A 10 -1.39 9.65 10.48
C ARG A 10 -2.42 9.31 9.39
N PHE A 11 -3.47 10.11 9.25
CA PHE A 11 -4.48 9.90 8.21
C PHE A 11 -3.89 9.96 6.78
N GLN A 12 -3.06 10.96 6.48
CA GLN A 12 -2.39 11.10 5.18
C GLN A 12 -1.48 9.91 4.87
N MET A 13 -0.69 9.44 5.83
CA MET A 13 0.14 8.24 5.64
C MET A 13 -0.71 7.01 5.35
N PHE A 14 -1.81 6.83 6.09
CA PHE A 14 -2.71 5.69 5.90
C PHE A 14 -3.34 5.70 4.49
N MET A 15 -3.74 6.87 4.01
CA MET A 15 -4.27 7.06 2.66
C MET A 15 -3.19 6.83 1.60
N LEU A 16 -1.98 7.37 1.77
CA LEU A 16 -0.85 7.18 0.85
C LEU A 16 -0.47 5.71 0.71
N VAL A 17 -0.39 4.98 1.82
CA VAL A 17 -0.07 3.54 1.83
C VAL A 17 -1.13 2.74 1.07
N ARG A 18 -2.42 3.07 1.27
CA ARG A 18 -3.51 2.44 0.50
C ARG A 18 -3.45 2.77 -0.99
N LEU A 19 -3.23 4.04 -1.33
CA LEU A 19 -3.08 4.47 -2.72
C LEU A 19 -1.88 3.81 -3.40
N PHE A 20 -0.78 3.64 -2.67
CA PHE A 20 0.40 2.95 -3.16
C PHE A 20 0.11 1.48 -3.45
N GLY A 21 -0.48 0.74 -2.50
CA GLY A 21 -0.86 -0.65 -2.73
C GLY A 21 -1.85 -0.81 -3.89
N LEU A 22 -2.82 0.11 -4.01
CA LEU A 22 -3.75 0.15 -5.15
C LEU A 22 -3.03 0.43 -6.47
N ALA A 23 -2.07 1.36 -6.49
CA ALA A 23 -1.29 1.66 -7.68
C ALA A 23 -0.46 0.44 -8.13
N VAL A 24 0.15 -0.30 -7.19
CA VAL A 24 0.88 -1.54 -7.48
C VAL A 24 -0.06 -2.63 -8.00
N PHE A 25 -1.27 -2.75 -7.43
CA PHE A 25 -2.29 -3.67 -7.90
C PHE A 25 -2.70 -3.38 -9.35
N VAL A 26 -3.02 -2.11 -9.64
CA VAL A 26 -3.39 -1.67 -11.00
C VAL A 26 -2.22 -1.86 -11.97
N LEU A 27 -1.00 -1.57 -11.54
CA LEU A 27 0.21 -1.81 -12.33
C LEU A 27 0.37 -3.29 -12.65
N GLY A 28 0.12 -4.18 -11.69
CA GLY A 28 0.11 -5.63 -11.91
C GLY A 28 -0.88 -6.04 -13.00
N ILE A 29 -2.12 -5.54 -12.96
CA ILE A 29 -3.12 -5.75 -14.01
C ILE A 29 -2.61 -5.22 -15.36
N PHE A 30 -2.02 -4.03 -15.36
CA PHE A 30 -1.46 -3.43 -16.57
C PHE A 30 -0.39 -4.34 -17.19
N VAL A 31 0.51 -4.92 -16.39
CA VAL A 31 1.54 -5.86 -16.84
C VAL A 31 0.95 -7.15 -17.42
N ILE A 32 -0.23 -7.58 -16.97
CA ILE A 32 -0.92 -8.76 -17.53
C ILE A 32 -1.45 -8.45 -18.92
N TYR A 33 -2.12 -7.30 -19.09
CA TYR A 33 -2.89 -6.98 -20.30
C TYR A 33 -2.15 -6.13 -21.32
N THR A 34 -0.99 -5.60 -20.97
CA THR A 34 -0.18 -4.76 -21.88
C THR A 34 1.20 -5.35 -22.09
N ASP A 35 1.80 -5.02 -23.23
CA ASP A 35 3.14 -5.47 -23.62
C ASP A 35 4.28 -4.71 -22.89
N LEU A 36 3.99 -4.19 -21.69
CA LEU A 36 4.87 -3.27 -20.96
C LEU A 36 6.24 -3.88 -20.62
N LEU A 37 6.26 -5.16 -20.27
CA LEU A 37 7.50 -5.90 -19.98
C LEU A 37 7.94 -6.84 -21.10
N ARG A 38 7.00 -7.36 -21.89
CA ARG A 38 7.29 -8.33 -22.96
C ARG A 38 6.17 -8.28 -24.02
N PRO A 39 6.50 -8.45 -25.31
CA PRO A 39 5.49 -8.66 -26.35
C PRO A 39 4.66 -9.93 -26.05
N GLY A 40 3.35 -9.79 -25.98
CA GLY A 40 2.38 -10.80 -25.53
C GLY A 40 1.99 -10.72 -24.05
N GLY A 41 2.45 -9.72 -23.30
CA GLY A 41 2.28 -9.59 -21.86
C GLY A 41 3.08 -10.60 -21.03
N TRP A 42 3.18 -10.38 -19.71
CA TRP A 42 3.78 -11.37 -18.80
C TRP A 42 2.83 -11.67 -17.62
N PRO A 43 1.86 -12.60 -17.84
CA PRO A 43 0.78 -12.85 -16.88
C PRO A 43 1.27 -13.28 -15.50
N ALA A 44 2.35 -14.07 -15.43
CA ALA A 44 2.92 -14.53 -14.17
C ALA A 44 3.46 -13.37 -13.31
N VAL A 45 4.23 -12.46 -13.90
CA VAL A 45 4.79 -11.31 -13.18
C VAL A 45 3.69 -10.33 -12.79
N GLY A 46 2.75 -10.07 -13.70
CA GLY A 46 1.60 -9.23 -13.42
C GLY A 46 0.71 -9.79 -12.31
N ALA A 47 0.50 -11.12 -12.25
CA ALA A 47 -0.24 -11.77 -11.17
C ALA A 47 0.46 -11.61 -9.81
N VAL A 48 1.79 -11.80 -9.74
CA VAL A 48 2.55 -11.59 -8.50
C VAL A 48 2.46 -10.13 -8.04
N LEU A 49 2.63 -9.16 -8.95
CA LEU A 49 2.49 -7.73 -8.64
C LEU A 49 1.08 -7.38 -8.16
N THR A 50 0.06 -7.96 -8.81
CA THR A 50 -1.35 -7.77 -8.43
C THR A 50 -1.59 -8.30 -7.01
N ILE A 51 -1.13 -9.50 -6.70
CA ILE A 51 -1.28 -10.11 -5.37
C ILE A 51 -0.52 -9.29 -4.33
N MET A 52 0.73 -8.90 -4.59
CA MET A 52 1.50 -8.07 -3.65
C MET A 52 0.83 -6.71 -3.42
N GLY A 53 0.37 -6.03 -4.47
CA GLY A 53 -0.33 -4.75 -4.34
C GLY A 53 -1.63 -4.86 -3.54
N ALA A 54 -2.40 -5.94 -3.76
CA ALA A 54 -3.60 -6.22 -2.97
C ALA A 54 -3.28 -6.50 -1.49
N LEU A 55 -2.22 -7.29 -1.23
CA LEU A 55 -1.77 -7.57 0.13
C LEU A 55 -1.27 -6.31 0.83
N ASP A 56 -0.46 -5.49 0.17
CA ASP A 56 0.05 -4.24 0.73
C ASP A 56 -1.07 -3.24 1.01
N ALA A 57 -2.07 -3.14 0.13
CA ALA A 57 -3.24 -2.27 0.34
C ALA A 57 -4.05 -2.64 1.60
N VAL A 58 -3.98 -3.90 2.05
CA VAL A 58 -4.76 -4.44 3.19
C VAL A 58 -3.92 -4.61 4.46
N LEU A 59 -2.68 -5.07 4.33
CA LEU A 59 -1.80 -5.40 5.46
C LEU A 59 -1.00 -4.20 5.96
N ALA A 60 -0.43 -3.40 5.06
CA ALA A 60 0.34 -2.22 5.44
C ALA A 60 -0.44 -1.22 6.33
N PRO A 61 -1.74 -0.91 6.09
CA PRO A 61 -2.50 -0.07 7.02
C PRO A 61 -2.69 -0.69 8.41
N LYS A 62 -2.82 -2.02 8.51
CA LYS A 62 -2.94 -2.71 9.80
C LYS A 62 -1.63 -2.64 10.59
N MET A 63 -0.49 -2.81 9.91
CA MET A 63 0.83 -2.68 10.52
C MET A 63 1.10 -1.25 11.00
N LEU A 64 0.74 -0.25 10.18
CA LEU A 64 0.91 1.16 10.53
C LEU A 64 0.12 1.54 11.80
N LYS A 65 -1.12 1.05 11.90
CA LYS A 65 -1.94 1.23 13.10
C LYS A 65 -1.30 0.58 14.34
N LYS A 66 -0.78 -0.64 14.20
CA LYS A 66 -0.11 -1.35 15.30
C LYS A 66 1.18 -0.65 15.75
N LEU A 67 1.91 -0.05 14.82
CA LEU A 67 3.12 0.73 15.11
C LEU A 67 2.80 2.00 15.93
N TRP A 68 1.71 2.69 15.59
CA TRP A 68 1.26 3.86 16.35
C TRP A 68 0.74 3.48 17.74
N GLU A 69 0.02 2.37 17.88
CA GLU A 69 -0.39 1.85 19.19
C GLU A 69 0.82 1.49 20.08
N GLN A 70 1.91 0.98 19.49
CA GLN A 70 3.15 0.73 20.22
C GLN A 70 3.85 2.04 20.65
N GLN A 71 3.97 3.02 19.74
CA GLN A 71 4.53 4.34 20.08
C GLN A 71 3.73 5.06 21.17
N ASP A 72 2.41 4.96 21.15
CA ASP A 72 1.55 5.57 22.16
C ASP A 72 1.70 4.86 23.52
N ARG A 73 2.02 3.55 23.56
CA ARG A 73 2.36 2.83 24.81
C ARG A 73 3.75 3.17 25.35
N GLU A 74 4.74 3.35 24.49
CA GLU A 74 6.12 3.69 24.92
C GLU A 74 6.25 5.14 25.43
N ARG A 75 5.30 6.01 25.07
CA ARG A 75 5.24 7.41 25.52
C ARG A 75 4.44 7.65 26.81
N GLN A 76 3.73 6.64 27.33
CA GLN A 76 3.02 6.68 28.62
C GLN A 76 3.92 6.15 29.74
#